data_AF-A0A7S3QN80-F1
#
_entry.id   AF-A0A7S3QN80-F1
#
_cell.length_a   1.000
_cell.length_b   1.000
_cell.length_c   1.000
_cell.angle_alpha   90.00
_cell.angle_beta   90.00
_cell.angle_gamma   90.00
#
_symmetry.space_group_name_H-M   'P 1'
#
loop_
_entity.id
_entity.type
_entity.pdbx_description
1 polymer ?
#
loop_
_entity_poly.entity_id
_entity_poly.type
_entity_poly.pdbx_seq_one_letter_code
_entity_poly.pdbx_strand_id
1 'polypeptide(L)'
;MHSAISSGHTSPERPRSTTNSEQHFEQHGGRSMGPQALLELVEKIFKRFNPAQVTLDTHVDKSIAGMQVTNPHDDTFLRQVVYGIIRYRQFLGSIMDSFYHYNGGTALREDMDMYKIFGYLTVFRADELGYSNLKRLVDAKEPQKMVVFFKYLFDERYLRGALRDNWLKLYDKQFVDDIIGRLLAFKPEVAQLLDSLEERVYFTKRKGDESTSGPMSESSKAPTSTSGRPATTVPRPFNLSQPRPKPLPIEEPLPLPPKRRPAPTHTEGPTKEELAIQAAKEANRKRQEAKYANASPFKLHTTERPTNIEKIRAEIEADISRQLTFQPTKANPMPPPPNTQVKLNAAAILREDALYRKKQLEEAATLQRYEAELRDGRAFKQWQTEQLNRDEAARQAEVEARRAAMSAVHELAQRARASAHEENKDVVRQLKEEMRAMVEAMEKEREEEMQAKQAKRLAVLDARAGVAQAAERVAAEKRSQAEEERIKQVMFVGSQRRR
;
A
#
# COMPACT_ATOMS: atom_id res chain seq x y z
N MET A 1 -4.93 -92.68 31.74
CA MET A 1 -5.09 -92.22 33.13
C MET A 1 -4.19 -91.00 33.29
N HIS A 2 -4.74 -89.79 33.18
CA HIS A 2 -5.17 -88.94 34.30
C HIS A 2 -3.96 -88.54 35.18
N SER A 3 -3.68 -87.29 35.51
CA SER A 3 -4.31 -85.97 35.33
C SER A 3 -3.23 -84.98 35.78
N ALA A 4 -3.03 -83.88 35.06
CA ALA A 4 -2.24 -82.76 35.57
C ALA A 4 -3.19 -81.61 35.88
N ILE A 5 -3.39 -81.41 37.18
CA ILE A 5 -4.33 -80.46 37.78
C ILE A 5 -3.69 -79.07 37.75
N SER A 6 -4.45 -78.14 37.15
CA SER A 6 -4.19 -76.71 37.09
C SER A 6 -4.73 -76.03 38.36
N SER A 7 -3.85 -75.40 39.12
CA SER A 7 -4.15 -74.40 40.17
C SER A 7 -2.87 -73.55 40.30
N GLY A 8 -2.85 -72.24 40.16
CA GLY A 8 -3.77 -71.24 40.65
C GLY A 8 -2.91 -70.23 41.42
N HIS A 9 -2.51 -69.13 40.75
CA HIS A 9 -1.99 -67.96 41.45
C HIS A 9 -2.54 -66.69 40.79
N THR A 10 -3.56 -66.18 41.45
CA THR A 10 -4.21 -64.88 41.28
C THR A 10 -3.24 -63.75 41.61
N SER A 11 -2.94 -62.89 40.64
CA SER A 11 -2.39 -61.55 40.85
C SER A 11 -3.53 -60.52 40.91
N PRO A 12 -3.47 -59.52 41.81
CA PRO A 12 -4.56 -58.58 42.00
C PRO A 12 -4.57 -57.50 40.92
N GLU A 13 -5.79 -57.16 40.51
CA GLU A 13 -6.13 -56.07 39.59
C GLU A 13 -5.57 -54.72 40.08
N ARG A 14 -4.94 -53.98 39.16
CA ARG A 14 -4.64 -52.56 39.31
C ARG A 14 -5.73 -51.77 38.57
N PRO A 15 -6.37 -50.77 39.20
CA PRO A 15 -7.51 -50.07 38.61
C PRO A 15 -7.10 -49.28 37.36
N ARG A 16 -7.95 -49.35 36.34
CA ARG A 16 -7.94 -48.49 35.16
C ARG A 16 -8.25 -47.06 35.59
N SER A 17 -7.23 -46.24 35.80
CA SER A 17 -7.36 -44.79 35.78
C SER A 17 -7.10 -44.31 34.35
N THR A 18 -8.19 -44.11 33.62
CA THR A 18 -8.25 -43.21 32.46
C THR A 18 -7.82 -41.82 32.92
N THR A 19 -6.55 -41.48 32.72
CA THR A 19 -6.11 -40.09 32.71
C THR A 19 -5.98 -39.69 31.26
N ASN A 20 -7.05 -39.06 30.74
CA ASN A 20 -6.94 -38.05 29.69
C ASN A 20 -5.94 -37.00 30.20
N SER A 21 -4.67 -37.19 29.89
CA SER A 21 -3.68 -36.11 29.94
C SER A 21 -3.75 -35.39 28.61
N GLU A 22 -4.88 -34.72 28.37
CA GLU A 22 -4.90 -33.52 27.55
C GLU A 22 -3.97 -32.53 28.27
N GLN A 23 -2.70 -32.53 27.85
CA GLN A 23 -1.78 -31.46 28.21
C GLN A 23 -2.32 -30.20 27.55
N HIS A 24 -3.17 -29.49 28.30
CA HIS A 24 -3.37 -28.06 28.16
C HIS A 24 -1.99 -27.40 28.29
N PHE A 25 -1.27 -27.27 27.18
CA PHE A 25 -0.25 -26.26 27.04
C PHE A 25 -0.98 -24.94 27.24
N GLU A 26 -0.75 -24.30 28.38
CA GLU A 26 -1.23 -22.97 28.67
C GLU A 26 -0.78 -22.06 27.52
N GLN A 27 -1.74 -21.70 26.68
CA GLN A 27 -1.56 -20.67 25.67
C GLN A 27 -1.36 -19.36 26.45
N HIS A 28 -0.11 -19.00 26.70
CA HIS A 28 0.26 -17.60 26.86
C HIS A 28 0.11 -16.92 25.48
N GLY A 29 -1.14 -16.84 25.03
CA GLY A 29 -1.56 -16.38 23.72
C GLY A 29 -1.52 -14.88 23.63
N GLY A 30 -0.32 -14.31 23.61
CA GLY A 30 -0.13 -12.98 23.03
C GLY A 30 -0.70 -12.97 21.61
N ARG A 31 -1.49 -11.95 21.27
CA ARG A 31 -2.11 -11.80 19.94
C ARG A 31 -1.05 -11.97 18.85
N SER A 32 -1.18 -13.00 18.01
CA SER A 32 -0.25 -13.22 16.89
C SER A 32 -0.34 -12.06 15.90
N MET A 33 0.81 -11.52 15.51
CA MET A 33 0.85 -10.41 14.57
C MET A 33 0.46 -10.85 13.15
N GLY A 34 -0.12 -9.92 12.39
CA GLY A 34 -0.38 -10.14 10.98
C GLY A 34 0.92 -10.31 10.17
N PRO A 35 0.89 -11.05 9.05
CA PRO A 35 2.08 -11.30 8.22
C PRO A 35 2.74 -10.01 7.71
N GLN A 36 1.92 -9.00 7.39
CA GLN A 36 2.40 -7.70 6.93
C GLN A 36 3.16 -6.96 8.04
N ALA A 37 2.59 -6.92 9.25
CA ALA A 37 3.20 -6.27 10.40
C ALA A 37 4.54 -6.92 10.77
N LEU A 38 4.61 -8.25 10.74
CA LEU A 38 5.86 -8.97 10.99
C LEU A 38 6.96 -8.59 9.98
N LEU A 39 6.64 -8.57 8.68
CA LEU A 39 7.62 -8.19 7.66
C LEU A 39 8.06 -6.73 7.79
N GLU A 40 7.15 -5.81 8.09
CA GLU A 40 7.47 -4.40 8.34
C GLU A 40 8.39 -4.23 9.56
N LEU A 41 8.19 -5.03 10.61
CA LEU A 41 9.07 -5.02 11.78
C LEU A 41 10.47 -5.57 11.44
N VAL A 42 10.56 -6.68 10.70
CA VAL A 42 11.87 -7.19 10.22
C VAL A 42 12.60 -6.12 9.43
N GLU A 43 11.92 -5.47 8.49
CA GLU A 43 12.49 -4.43 7.64
C GLU A 43 12.98 -3.24 8.47
N LYS A 44 12.19 -2.81 9.46
CA LYS A 44 12.55 -1.71 10.37
C LYS A 44 13.74 -2.06 11.26
N ILE A 45 13.82 -3.28 11.78
CA ILE A 45 14.95 -3.76 12.57
C ILE A 45 16.20 -3.83 11.69
N PHE A 46 16.08 -4.37 10.49
CA PHE A 46 17.21 -4.49 9.57
C PHE A 46 17.75 -3.12 9.14
N LYS A 47 16.89 -2.16 8.79
CA LYS A 47 17.30 -0.79 8.38
C LYS A 47 17.98 0.01 9.49
N ARG A 48 17.60 -0.21 10.74
CA ARG A 48 18.16 0.50 11.91
C ARG A 48 19.45 -0.10 12.43
N PHE A 49 19.78 -1.33 12.01
CA PHE A 49 20.94 -2.04 12.52
C PHE A 49 22.23 -1.40 12.02
N ASN A 50 23.05 -0.93 12.97
CA ASN A 50 24.40 -0.45 12.71
C ASN A 50 25.42 -1.35 13.42
N PRO A 51 26.21 -2.15 12.68
CA PRO A 51 27.17 -3.09 13.26
C PRO A 51 28.32 -2.41 14.00
N ALA A 52 28.57 -1.11 13.78
CA ALA A 52 29.64 -0.38 14.46
C ALA A 52 29.27 0.08 15.87
N GLN A 53 27.97 0.16 16.19
CA GLN A 53 27.50 0.76 17.45
C GLN A 53 27.00 -0.28 18.45
N VAL A 54 26.34 -1.35 17.99
CA VAL A 54 25.63 -2.29 18.87
C VAL A 54 25.79 -3.71 18.34
N THR A 55 25.95 -4.68 19.23
CA THR A 55 25.92 -6.10 18.83
C THR A 55 24.54 -6.48 18.34
N LEU A 56 24.49 -7.47 17.44
CA LEU A 56 23.25 -7.86 16.78
C LEU A 56 22.18 -8.33 17.78
N ASP A 57 22.58 -9.11 18.79
CA ASP A 57 21.66 -9.58 19.83
C ASP A 57 21.07 -8.42 20.64
N THR A 58 21.93 -7.51 21.11
CA THR A 58 21.49 -6.33 21.88
C THR A 58 20.56 -5.43 21.07
N HIS A 59 20.81 -5.28 19.77
CA HIS A 59 19.95 -4.47 18.90
C HIS A 59 18.58 -5.11 18.70
N VAL A 60 18.53 -6.43 18.47
CA VAL A 60 17.27 -7.17 18.31
C VAL A 60 16.49 -7.17 19.62
N ASP A 61 17.13 -7.42 20.76
CA ASP A 61 16.50 -7.37 22.09
C ASP A 61 15.87 -6.01 22.39
N LYS A 62 16.63 -4.92 22.19
CA LYS A 62 16.12 -3.55 22.39
C LYS A 62 14.97 -3.23 21.44
N SER A 63 15.05 -3.68 20.19
CA SER A 63 14.01 -3.43 19.19
C SER A 63 12.72 -4.17 19.52
N ILE A 64 12.82 -5.43 19.93
CA ILE A 64 11.66 -6.26 20.30
C ILE A 64 11.01 -5.73 21.58
N ALA A 65 11.82 -5.38 22.60
CA ALA A 65 11.33 -4.75 23.83
C ALA A 65 10.61 -3.42 23.55
N GLY A 66 11.16 -2.58 22.66
CA GLY A 66 10.55 -1.31 22.28
C GLY A 66 9.29 -1.43 21.42
N MET A 67 9.06 -2.58 20.78
CA MET A 67 7.92 -2.81 19.87
C MET A 67 6.80 -3.65 20.51
N GLN A 68 6.95 -4.08 21.77
CA GLN A 68 5.95 -4.83 22.56
C GLN A 68 5.44 -6.11 21.87
N VAL A 69 6.34 -6.89 21.26
CA VAL A 69 5.99 -8.20 20.69
C VAL A 69 5.56 -9.14 21.82
N THR A 70 4.27 -9.49 21.88
CA THR A 70 3.72 -10.30 22.99
C THR A 70 3.80 -11.80 22.72
N ASN A 71 3.86 -12.22 21.45
CA ASN A 71 3.82 -13.64 21.07
C ASN A 71 5.25 -14.24 20.97
N PRO A 72 5.56 -15.34 21.68
CA PRO A 72 6.88 -16.00 21.62
C PRO A 72 7.28 -16.50 20.22
N HIS A 73 6.31 -16.96 19.42
CA HIS A 73 6.58 -17.44 18.06
C HIS A 73 6.98 -16.31 17.11
N ASP A 74 6.35 -15.14 17.28
CA ASP A 74 6.67 -13.95 16.50
C ASP A 74 8.05 -13.39 16.85
N ASP A 75 8.41 -13.36 18.15
CA ASP A 75 9.76 -13.00 18.62
C ASP A 75 10.83 -13.92 17.99
N THR A 76 10.58 -15.23 18.05
CA THR A 76 11.50 -16.22 17.50
C THR A 76 11.65 -16.09 15.99
N PHE A 77 10.54 -15.86 15.28
CA PHE A 77 10.55 -15.60 13.84
C PHE A 77 11.38 -14.36 13.50
N LEU A 78 11.13 -13.23 14.17
CA LEU A 78 11.86 -11.98 13.95
C LEU A 78 13.37 -12.16 14.14
N ARG A 79 13.77 -12.77 15.25
CA ARG A 79 15.19 -13.08 15.55
C ARG A 79 15.82 -13.89 14.43
N GLN A 80 15.20 -14.99 14.05
CA GLN A 80 15.77 -15.91 13.07
C GLN A 80 15.87 -15.32 11.67
N VAL A 81 14.91 -14.47 11.28
CA VAL A 81 14.96 -13.80 9.99
C VAL A 81 16.04 -12.72 9.98
N VAL A 82 16.11 -11.88 11.01
CA VAL A 82 17.13 -10.82 11.11
C VAL A 82 18.54 -11.41 11.18
N TYR A 83 18.77 -12.40 12.04
CA TYR A 83 20.05 -13.11 12.13
C TYR A 83 20.43 -13.78 10.81
N GLY A 84 19.45 -14.39 10.13
CA GLY A 84 19.64 -15.05 8.85
C GLY A 84 20.08 -14.10 7.75
N ILE A 85 19.40 -12.96 7.59
CA ILE A 85 19.73 -11.97 6.56
C ILE A 85 21.13 -11.41 6.76
N ILE A 86 21.53 -11.16 8.00
CA ILE A 86 22.87 -10.63 8.32
C ILE A 86 23.95 -11.70 8.09
N ARG A 87 23.69 -12.94 8.51
CA ARG A 87 24.60 -14.08 8.30
C ARG A 87 24.85 -14.35 6.82
N TYR A 88 23.79 -14.34 6.00
CA TYR A 88 23.86 -14.63 4.57
C TYR A 88 23.91 -13.37 3.69
N ARG A 89 24.40 -12.23 4.22
CA ARG A 89 24.39 -10.95 3.49
C ARG A 89 25.10 -10.98 2.14
N GLN A 90 26.21 -11.73 2.04
CA GLN A 90 26.99 -11.83 0.80
C GLN A 90 26.27 -12.69 -0.23
N PHE A 91 25.72 -13.82 0.23
CA PHE A 91 24.86 -14.69 -0.58
C PHE A 91 23.67 -13.91 -1.15
N LEU A 92 22.90 -13.23 -0.29
CA LEU A 92 21.76 -12.42 -0.71
C LEU A 92 22.18 -11.24 -1.58
N GLY A 93 23.33 -10.62 -1.30
CA GLY A 93 23.92 -9.56 -2.13
C GLY A 93 24.10 -10.01 -3.57
N SER A 94 24.68 -11.20 -3.78
CA SER A 94 24.87 -11.74 -5.14
C SER A 94 23.55 -11.99 -5.88
N ILE A 95 22.48 -12.36 -5.16
CA ILE A 95 21.14 -12.49 -5.76
C ILE A 95 20.64 -11.12 -6.20
N MET A 96 20.77 -10.11 -5.34
CA MET A 96 20.31 -8.75 -5.65
C MET A 96 21.08 -8.14 -6.81
N ASP A 97 22.41 -8.29 -6.84
CA ASP A 97 23.26 -7.74 -7.90
C ASP A 97 22.87 -8.32 -9.26
N SER A 98 22.67 -9.64 -9.32
CA SER A 98 22.21 -10.32 -10.52
C SER A 98 20.75 -9.96 -10.86
N PHE A 99 19.86 -9.86 -9.87
CA PHE A 99 18.46 -9.46 -10.08
C PHE A 99 18.34 -8.07 -10.69
N TYR A 100 19.04 -7.07 -10.15
CA TYR A 100 19.00 -5.69 -10.66
C TYR A 100 19.75 -5.53 -11.99
N HIS A 101 20.70 -6.41 -12.32
CA HIS A 101 21.31 -6.43 -13.64
C HIS A 101 20.29 -6.79 -14.73
N TYR A 102 19.42 -7.78 -14.48
CA TYR A 102 18.41 -8.21 -15.47
C TYR A 102 17.08 -7.48 -15.37
N ASN A 103 16.69 -6.99 -14.18
CA ASN A 103 15.39 -6.37 -13.90
C ASN A 103 15.50 -4.92 -13.40
N GLY A 104 16.61 -4.23 -13.66
CA GLY A 104 16.85 -2.88 -13.16
C GLY A 104 15.84 -1.82 -13.63
N GLY A 105 15.15 -2.05 -14.75
CA GLY A 105 14.10 -1.17 -15.25
C GLY A 105 12.72 -1.38 -14.61
N THR A 106 12.49 -2.52 -13.96
CA THR A 106 11.17 -2.90 -13.38
C THR A 106 11.18 -2.89 -11.85
N ALA A 107 12.33 -3.11 -11.23
CA ALA A 107 12.48 -3.13 -9.77
C ALA A 107 13.19 -1.88 -9.24
N LEU A 108 12.58 -1.25 -8.23
CA LEU A 108 13.17 -0.10 -7.56
C LEU A 108 14.26 -0.53 -6.56
N ARG A 109 15.34 0.26 -6.42
CA ARG A 109 16.41 -0.02 -5.45
C ARG A 109 15.98 0.18 -4.00
N GLU A 110 14.96 1.00 -3.76
CA GLU A 110 14.38 1.21 -2.42
C GLU A 110 13.81 -0.09 -1.81
N ASP A 111 13.36 -1.01 -2.68
CA ASP A 111 12.78 -2.29 -2.28
C ASP A 111 13.85 -3.39 -2.06
N MET A 112 15.15 -3.06 -2.14
CA MET A 112 16.22 -4.04 -2.02
C MET A 112 16.16 -4.83 -0.70
N ASP A 113 15.86 -4.16 0.42
CA ASP A 113 15.78 -4.81 1.72
C ASP A 113 14.62 -5.80 1.79
N MET A 114 13.49 -5.47 1.17
CA MET A 114 12.36 -6.37 1.03
C MET A 114 12.75 -7.62 0.23
N TYR A 115 13.41 -7.46 -0.92
CA TYR A 115 13.85 -8.59 -1.73
C TYR A 115 14.92 -9.44 -1.03
N LYS A 116 15.78 -8.85 -0.18
CA LYS A 116 16.72 -9.62 0.66
C LYS A 116 15.98 -10.47 1.69
N ILE A 117 14.97 -9.91 2.36
CA ILE A 117 14.14 -10.65 3.32
C ILE A 117 13.45 -11.83 2.63
N PHE A 118 12.79 -11.61 1.49
CA PHE A 118 12.14 -12.69 0.76
C PHE A 118 13.15 -13.67 0.15
N GLY A 119 14.30 -13.21 -0.33
CA GLY A 119 15.38 -14.07 -0.80
C GLY A 119 15.87 -15.03 0.29
N TYR A 120 16.03 -14.54 1.52
CA TYR A 120 16.38 -15.41 2.65
C TYR A 120 15.27 -16.42 2.97
N LEU A 121 14.02 -15.94 3.08
CA LEU A 121 12.87 -16.78 3.41
C LEU A 121 12.63 -17.87 2.36
N THR A 122 12.82 -17.56 1.08
CA THR A 122 12.62 -18.50 -0.02
C THR A 122 13.78 -19.48 -0.17
N VAL A 123 15.02 -19.01 -0.12
CA VAL A 123 16.18 -19.89 -0.36
C VAL A 123 16.46 -20.82 0.83
N PHE A 124 16.34 -20.31 2.06
CA PHE A 124 16.75 -21.07 3.24
C PHE A 124 15.59 -21.63 4.05
N ARG A 125 14.41 -21.00 4.00
CA ARG A 125 13.29 -21.31 4.90
C ARG A 125 12.02 -21.78 4.19
N ALA A 126 12.01 -21.93 2.87
CA ALA A 126 10.82 -22.36 2.13
C ALA A 126 10.33 -23.74 2.59
N ASP A 127 11.26 -24.68 2.76
CA ASP A 127 10.96 -26.04 3.24
C ASP A 127 10.38 -26.03 4.67
N GLU A 128 10.93 -25.18 5.56
CA GLU A 128 10.49 -25.12 6.97
C GLU A 128 9.14 -24.43 7.13
N LEU A 129 8.93 -23.35 6.35
CA LEU A 129 7.74 -22.52 6.45
C LEU A 129 6.54 -23.20 5.77
N GLY A 130 6.81 -23.93 4.68
CA GLY A 130 5.83 -24.56 3.82
C GLY A 130 5.10 -23.57 2.91
N TYR A 131 4.44 -24.10 1.88
CA TYR A 131 3.75 -23.32 0.86
C TYR A 131 2.70 -22.34 1.41
N SER A 132 1.85 -22.80 2.34
CA SER A 132 0.71 -22.02 2.84
C SER A 132 1.14 -20.76 3.58
N ASN A 133 2.17 -20.87 4.41
CA ASN A 133 2.73 -19.75 5.16
C ASN A 133 3.59 -18.85 4.29
N LEU A 134 4.36 -19.42 3.34
CA LEU A 134 5.11 -18.61 2.37
C LEU A 134 4.14 -17.78 1.51
N LYS A 135 3.08 -18.39 0.98
CA LYS A 135 2.01 -17.71 0.26
C LYS A 135 1.40 -16.58 1.10
N ARG A 136 1.13 -16.84 2.39
CA ARG A 136 0.60 -15.83 3.32
C ARG A 136 1.53 -14.62 3.49
N LEU A 137 2.85 -14.83 3.51
CA LEU A 137 3.84 -13.75 3.58
C LEU A 137 3.96 -12.98 2.27
N VAL A 138 3.92 -13.69 1.14
CA VAL A 138 4.01 -13.07 -0.20
C VAL A 138 2.75 -12.25 -0.51
N ASP A 139 1.56 -12.78 -0.21
CA ASP A 139 0.27 -12.10 -0.37
C ASP A 139 0.12 -10.82 0.47
N ALA A 140 0.95 -10.66 1.50
CA ALA A 140 0.95 -9.50 2.38
C ALA A 140 1.67 -8.27 1.78
N LYS A 141 2.46 -8.46 0.72
CA LYS A 141 3.17 -7.39 0.01
C LYS A 141 2.56 -7.15 -1.37
N GLU A 142 3.11 -6.18 -2.09
CA GLU A 142 2.58 -5.76 -3.39
C GLU A 142 2.75 -6.86 -4.45
N PRO A 143 1.65 -7.37 -5.06
CA PRO A 143 1.72 -8.50 -5.99
C PRO A 143 2.66 -8.28 -7.17
N GLN A 144 2.69 -7.07 -7.73
CA GLN A 144 3.53 -6.74 -8.89
C GLN A 144 5.03 -6.94 -8.59
N LYS A 145 5.49 -6.45 -7.44
CA LYS A 145 6.89 -6.59 -7.00
C LYS A 145 7.26 -8.05 -6.77
N MET A 146 6.35 -8.81 -6.15
CA MET A 146 6.58 -10.22 -5.85
C MET A 146 6.64 -11.07 -7.12
N VAL A 147 5.78 -10.83 -8.11
CA VAL A 147 5.81 -11.56 -9.41
C VAL A 147 7.16 -11.39 -10.11
N VAL A 148 7.66 -10.16 -10.21
CA VAL A 148 8.94 -9.88 -10.88
C VAL A 148 10.09 -10.60 -10.17
N PHE A 149 10.12 -10.57 -8.84
CA PHE A 149 11.17 -11.21 -8.06
C PHE A 149 11.13 -12.74 -8.13
N PHE A 150 9.95 -13.35 -7.95
CA PHE A 150 9.81 -14.81 -7.98
C PHE A 150 9.99 -15.39 -9.40
N LYS A 151 9.57 -14.68 -10.46
CA LYS A 151 9.90 -15.05 -11.85
C LYS A 151 11.40 -15.17 -12.05
N TYR A 152 12.16 -14.19 -11.55
CA TYR A 152 13.60 -14.20 -11.66
C TYR A 152 14.24 -15.31 -10.80
N LEU A 153 13.84 -15.44 -9.53
CA LEU A 153 14.46 -16.37 -8.59
C LEU A 153 14.28 -17.84 -8.99
N PHE A 154 13.16 -18.19 -9.63
CA PHE A 154 12.85 -19.57 -10.05
C PHE A 154 13.08 -19.85 -11.54
N ASP A 155 13.69 -18.91 -12.28
CA ASP A 155 14.13 -19.17 -13.65
C ASP A 155 15.37 -20.07 -13.63
N GLU A 156 15.25 -21.22 -14.29
CA GLU A 156 16.31 -22.21 -14.36
C GLU A 156 17.57 -21.69 -15.08
N ARG A 157 17.41 -20.76 -16.04
CA ARG A 157 18.53 -20.16 -16.78
C ARG A 157 19.39 -19.30 -15.87
N TYR A 158 18.75 -18.46 -15.04
CA TYR A 158 19.46 -17.61 -14.10
C TYR A 158 20.01 -18.41 -12.92
N LEU A 159 19.27 -19.39 -12.40
CA LEU A 159 19.70 -20.26 -11.30
C LEU A 159 20.95 -21.08 -11.65
N ARG A 160 20.93 -21.79 -12.78
CA ARG A 160 22.04 -22.69 -13.17
C ARG A 160 23.23 -21.96 -13.79
N GLY A 161 23.03 -20.76 -14.32
CA GLY A 161 24.07 -19.91 -14.89
C GLY A 161 24.55 -18.84 -13.92
N ALA A 162 24.02 -17.62 -14.08
CA ALA A 162 24.51 -16.42 -13.40
C ALA A 162 24.54 -16.52 -11.87
N LEU A 163 23.49 -17.07 -11.24
CA LEU A 163 23.44 -17.21 -9.77
C LEU A 163 24.41 -18.27 -9.27
N ARG A 164 24.45 -19.43 -9.92
CA ARG A 164 25.38 -20.50 -9.58
C ARG A 164 26.83 -20.03 -9.63
N ASP A 165 27.23 -19.36 -10.71
CA ASP A 165 28.60 -18.87 -10.87
C ASP A 165 28.96 -17.82 -9.83
N ASN A 166 28.02 -16.99 -9.41
CA ASN A 166 28.22 -16.00 -8.35
C ASN A 166 28.26 -16.64 -6.96
N TRP A 167 27.45 -17.67 -6.70
CA TRP A 167 27.47 -18.40 -5.44
C TRP A 167 28.72 -19.26 -5.27
N LEU A 168 29.22 -19.88 -6.35
CA LEU A 168 30.47 -20.66 -6.33
C LEU A 168 31.72 -19.84 -6.00
N LYS A 169 31.68 -18.51 -6.18
CA LYS A 169 32.76 -17.61 -5.73
C LYS A 169 32.80 -17.45 -4.21
N LEU A 170 31.69 -17.72 -3.53
CA LEU A 170 31.51 -17.46 -2.10
C LEU A 170 31.39 -18.75 -1.27
N TYR A 171 30.86 -19.83 -1.86
CA TYR A 171 30.53 -21.07 -1.18
C TYR A 171 30.96 -22.31 -2.00
N ASP A 172 31.11 -23.43 -1.30
CA ASP A 172 31.50 -24.70 -1.90
C ASP A 172 30.45 -25.24 -2.87
N LYS A 173 30.92 -25.98 -3.88
CA LYS A 173 30.09 -26.54 -4.96
C LYS A 173 28.91 -27.37 -4.43
N GLN A 174 29.13 -28.25 -3.47
CA GLN A 174 28.09 -29.12 -2.91
C GLN A 174 26.96 -28.30 -2.30
N PHE A 175 27.30 -27.30 -1.47
CA PHE A 175 26.33 -26.43 -0.83
C PHE A 175 25.48 -25.64 -1.85
N VAL A 176 26.13 -25.12 -2.90
CA VAL A 176 25.46 -24.36 -3.95
C VAL A 176 24.53 -25.26 -4.78
N ASP A 177 25.00 -26.43 -5.19
CA ASP A 177 24.21 -27.38 -5.97
C ASP A 177 23.00 -27.91 -5.15
N ASP A 178 23.16 -28.11 -3.84
CA ASP A 178 22.06 -28.49 -2.92
C ASP A 178 21.00 -27.39 -2.76
N ILE A 179 21.41 -26.12 -2.72
CA ILE A 179 20.47 -24.98 -2.69
C ILE A 179 19.70 -24.89 -4.01
N ILE A 180 20.39 -24.99 -5.15
CA ILE A 180 19.74 -24.95 -6.46
C ILE A 180 18.78 -26.13 -6.60
N GLY A 181 19.18 -27.32 -6.14
CA GLY A 181 18.32 -28.51 -6.12
C GLY A 181 17.02 -28.27 -5.34
N ARG A 182 17.11 -27.70 -4.13
CA ARG A 182 15.93 -27.36 -3.32
C ARG A 182 15.03 -26.32 -3.98
N LEU A 183 15.60 -25.25 -4.53
CA LEU A 183 14.82 -24.23 -5.25
C LEU A 183 14.09 -24.81 -6.46
N LEU A 184 14.72 -25.71 -7.22
CA LEU A 184 14.09 -26.38 -8.35
C LEU A 184 13.00 -27.35 -7.92
N ALA A 185 13.17 -28.04 -6.79
CA ALA A 185 12.14 -28.91 -6.22
C ALA A 185 10.89 -28.11 -5.76
N PHE A 186 11.08 -26.88 -5.27
CA PHE A 186 10.02 -26.01 -4.81
C PHE A 186 9.33 -25.18 -5.93
N LYS A 187 9.89 -25.21 -7.14
CA LYS A 187 9.37 -24.54 -8.35
C LYS A 187 7.88 -24.80 -8.66
N PRO A 188 7.33 -26.04 -8.61
CA PRO A 188 5.92 -26.27 -8.97
C PRO A 188 4.95 -25.61 -7.99
N GLU A 189 5.28 -25.56 -6.71
CA GLU A 189 4.45 -24.88 -5.69
C GLU A 189 4.48 -23.36 -5.93
N VAL A 190 5.65 -22.82 -6.23
CA VAL A 190 5.80 -21.40 -6.55
C VAL A 190 5.14 -21.02 -7.87
N ALA A 191 5.10 -21.92 -8.86
CA ALA A 191 4.38 -21.67 -10.11
C ALA A 191 2.88 -21.41 -9.84
N GLN A 192 2.26 -22.20 -8.97
CA GLN A 192 0.86 -21.97 -8.56
C GLN A 192 0.68 -20.63 -7.83
N LEU A 193 1.65 -20.26 -6.99
CA LEU A 193 1.65 -18.93 -6.34
C LEU A 193 1.76 -17.82 -7.38
N LEU A 194 2.68 -17.97 -8.34
CA LEU A 194 2.96 -17.00 -9.37
C LEU A 194 1.74 -16.78 -10.27
N ASP A 195 1.08 -17.85 -10.71
CA ASP A 195 -0.17 -17.78 -11.47
C ASP A 195 -1.22 -16.97 -10.70
N SER A 196 -1.42 -17.27 -9.40
CA SER A 196 -2.40 -16.54 -8.58
C SER A 196 -2.05 -15.06 -8.39
N LEU A 197 -0.77 -14.71 -8.35
CA LEU A 197 -0.32 -13.32 -8.26
C LEU A 197 -0.45 -12.61 -9.61
N GLU A 198 -0.13 -13.28 -10.71
CA GLU A 198 -0.30 -12.77 -12.07
C GLU A 198 -1.76 -12.50 -12.37
N GLU A 199 -2.66 -13.42 -12.05
CA GLU A 199 -4.10 -13.20 -12.14
C GLU A 199 -4.49 -11.93 -11.36
N ARG A 200 -4.01 -11.77 -10.13
CA ARG A 200 -4.32 -10.60 -9.34
C ARG A 200 -3.80 -9.31 -9.96
N VAL A 201 -2.61 -9.30 -10.57
CA VAL A 201 -2.03 -8.13 -11.22
C VAL A 201 -2.76 -7.79 -12.54
N TYR A 202 -3.00 -8.78 -13.39
CA TYR A 202 -3.60 -8.57 -14.70
C TYR A 202 -5.13 -8.34 -14.64
N PHE A 203 -5.86 -9.02 -13.74
CA PHE A 203 -7.31 -8.87 -13.61
C PHE A 203 -7.74 -7.67 -12.75
N THR A 204 -6.90 -7.18 -11.82
CA THR A 204 -7.18 -5.90 -11.15
C THR A 204 -7.07 -4.72 -12.11
N LYS A 205 -6.18 -4.81 -13.11
CA LYS A 205 -6.04 -3.80 -14.16
C LYS A 205 -7.30 -3.69 -15.05
N ARG A 206 -7.96 -4.82 -15.36
CA ARG A 206 -9.26 -4.82 -16.08
C ARG A 206 -10.40 -4.21 -15.26
N LYS A 207 -10.41 -4.42 -13.94
CA LYS A 207 -11.45 -3.86 -13.06
C LYS A 207 -11.29 -2.34 -12.84
N GLY A 208 -10.09 -1.80 -13.02
CA GLY A 208 -9.83 -0.36 -12.96
C GLY A 208 -10.40 0.39 -14.17
N ASP A 209 -10.20 -0.13 -15.39
CA ASP A 209 -10.68 0.52 -16.63
C ASP A 209 -12.20 0.44 -16.83
N GLU A 210 -12.89 -0.51 -16.20
CA GLU A 210 -14.36 -0.65 -16.29
C GLU A 210 -15.11 0.13 -15.20
N SER A 211 -14.40 0.83 -14.30
CA SER A 211 -14.96 1.50 -13.12
C SER A 211 -15.11 3.03 -13.26
N THR A 212 -15.18 3.53 -14.50
CA THR A 212 -15.51 4.94 -14.83
C THR A 212 -16.95 5.14 -15.31
N SER A 213 -17.88 4.23 -14.97
CA SER A 213 -19.32 4.50 -15.12
C SER A 213 -20.16 3.96 -13.96
N GLY A 214 -20.53 4.86 -13.04
CA GLY A 214 -21.73 4.74 -12.19
C GLY A 214 -21.54 4.19 -10.76
N PRO A 215 -22.22 4.76 -9.75
CA PRO A 215 -21.96 4.48 -8.33
C PRO A 215 -22.75 3.27 -7.77
N MET A 216 -22.08 2.55 -6.88
CA MET A 216 -22.53 1.73 -5.73
C MET A 216 -23.87 0.97 -5.82
N SER A 217 -23.78 -0.35 -5.67
CA SER A 217 -24.64 -1.07 -4.72
C SER A 217 -23.89 -2.28 -4.14
N GLU A 218 -23.61 -2.20 -2.84
CA GLU A 218 -23.27 -3.35 -2.01
C GLU A 218 -24.53 -4.18 -1.76
N SER A 219 -24.55 -5.43 -2.21
CA SER A 219 -25.20 -6.50 -1.44
C SER A 219 -24.75 -7.89 -1.90
N SER A 220 -24.29 -8.65 -0.89
CA SER A 220 -24.41 -10.10 -0.73
C SER A 220 -23.67 -11.10 -1.63
N LYS A 221 -22.79 -11.84 -0.92
CA LYS A 221 -22.54 -13.30 -0.94
C LYS A 221 -21.94 -13.97 -2.18
N ALA A 222 -20.91 -14.75 -1.87
CA ALA A 222 -20.09 -15.59 -2.74
C ALA A 222 -20.85 -16.82 -3.30
N PRO A 223 -20.29 -17.49 -4.32
CA PRO A 223 -21.02 -18.24 -5.34
C PRO A 223 -21.05 -19.75 -5.06
N THR A 224 -22.04 -20.43 -5.62
CA THR A 224 -21.96 -21.86 -5.93
C THR A 224 -22.27 -22.05 -7.42
N SER A 225 -21.42 -22.85 -8.05
CA SER A 225 -21.39 -23.19 -9.46
C SER A 225 -22.66 -23.88 -9.93
N THR A 226 -23.20 -23.45 -11.07
CA THR A 226 -23.63 -24.35 -12.14
C THR A 226 -23.82 -23.55 -13.42
N SER A 227 -23.24 -24.08 -14.50
CA SER A 227 -23.30 -23.55 -15.85
C SER A 227 -24.74 -23.41 -16.35
N GLY A 228 -25.33 -22.22 -16.24
CA GLY A 228 -26.56 -21.85 -16.90
C GLY A 228 -26.25 -20.94 -18.08
N ARG A 229 -26.73 -21.29 -19.27
CA ARG A 229 -26.78 -20.38 -20.43
C ARG A 229 -27.40 -19.04 -20.00
N PRO A 230 -26.97 -17.89 -20.56
CA PRO A 230 -27.59 -16.61 -20.22
C PRO A 230 -29.10 -16.71 -20.49
N ALA A 231 -29.89 -16.42 -19.46
CA ALA A 231 -31.34 -16.47 -19.55
C ALA A 231 -31.81 -15.54 -20.67
N THR A 232 -32.60 -16.08 -21.60
CA THR A 232 -33.24 -15.30 -22.66
C THR A 232 -34.07 -14.18 -22.04
N THR A 233 -33.74 -12.94 -22.37
CA THR A 233 -34.45 -11.75 -21.90
C THR A 233 -35.88 -11.77 -22.43
N VAL A 234 -36.86 -11.96 -21.54
CA VAL A 234 -38.29 -11.83 -21.87
C VAL A 234 -38.67 -10.35 -21.77
N PRO A 235 -39.18 -9.71 -22.84
CA PRO A 235 -39.58 -8.32 -22.79
C PRO A 235 -40.78 -8.15 -21.85
N ARG A 236 -40.59 -7.35 -20.80
CA ARG A 236 -41.66 -6.96 -19.88
C ARG A 236 -42.43 -5.79 -20.52
N PRO A 237 -43.76 -5.87 -20.69
CA PRO A 237 -44.53 -4.76 -21.26
C PRO A 237 -44.35 -3.51 -20.38
N PHE A 238 -44.14 -2.38 -21.03
CA PHE A 238 -43.97 -1.09 -20.37
C PHE A 238 -45.33 -0.62 -19.80
N ASN A 239 -45.29 -0.03 -18.61
CA ASN A 239 -46.47 0.64 -18.08
C ASN A 239 -46.62 1.97 -18.82
N LEU A 240 -47.73 2.13 -19.56
CA LEU A 240 -48.13 3.43 -20.13
C LEU A 240 -48.44 4.41 -18.99
N SER A 241 -47.44 5.16 -18.56
CA SER A 241 -47.66 6.32 -17.70
C SER A 241 -48.38 7.39 -18.50
N GLN A 242 -49.55 7.83 -18.03
CA GLN A 242 -50.17 9.03 -18.60
C GLN A 242 -49.21 10.22 -18.45
N PRO A 243 -49.05 11.05 -19.49
CA PRO A 243 -48.18 12.21 -19.41
C PRO A 243 -48.66 13.11 -18.28
N ARG A 244 -47.77 13.41 -17.33
CA ARG A 244 -48.07 14.39 -16.28
C ARG A 244 -48.40 15.72 -16.99
N PRO A 245 -49.54 16.36 -16.67
CA PRO A 245 -49.91 17.62 -17.29
C PRO A 245 -48.75 18.62 -17.11
N LYS A 246 -48.39 19.32 -18.19
CA LYS A 246 -47.31 20.31 -18.16
C LYS A 246 -47.65 21.31 -17.05
N PRO A 247 -46.78 21.48 -16.02
CA PRO A 247 -46.97 22.54 -15.05
C PRO A 247 -46.98 23.86 -15.82
N LEU A 248 -47.91 24.74 -15.45
CA LEU A 248 -47.96 26.09 -15.98
C LEU A 248 -46.58 26.74 -15.76
N PRO A 249 -46.11 27.61 -16.66
CA PRO A 249 -44.88 28.35 -16.46
C PRO A 249 -44.94 29.07 -15.11
N ILE A 250 -44.19 28.57 -14.13
CA ILE A 250 -43.99 29.25 -12.86
C ILE A 250 -43.02 30.39 -13.20
N GLU A 251 -43.46 31.63 -13.01
CA GLU A 251 -42.57 32.79 -13.11
C GLU A 251 -41.35 32.54 -12.23
N GLU A 252 -40.17 32.53 -12.85
CA GLU A 252 -38.91 32.24 -12.17
C GLU A 252 -38.71 33.30 -11.09
N PRO A 253 -38.76 32.95 -9.79
CA PRO A 253 -38.57 33.94 -8.74
C PRO A 253 -37.17 34.52 -8.90
N LEU A 254 -37.09 35.85 -8.91
CA LEU A 254 -35.84 36.59 -9.09
C LEU A 254 -34.73 35.96 -8.23
N PRO A 255 -33.55 35.68 -8.81
CA PRO A 255 -32.46 35.03 -8.09
C PRO A 255 -32.15 35.85 -6.83
N LEU A 256 -32.29 35.20 -5.68
CA LEU A 256 -31.97 35.84 -4.40
C LEU A 256 -30.53 36.34 -4.44
N PRO A 257 -30.25 37.55 -3.94
CA PRO A 257 -28.90 38.10 -3.94
C PRO A 257 -27.95 37.12 -3.25
N PRO A 258 -26.76 36.87 -3.83
CA PRO A 258 -25.83 35.86 -3.31
C PRO A 258 -25.42 36.22 -1.89
N LYS A 259 -25.90 35.45 -0.91
CA LYS A 259 -25.45 35.57 0.48
C LYS A 259 -23.97 35.19 0.51
N ARG A 260 -23.12 36.13 0.94
CA ARG A 260 -21.69 35.88 1.14
C ARG A 260 -21.55 34.77 2.17
N ARG A 261 -21.02 33.63 1.77
CA ARG A 261 -20.65 32.58 2.72
C ARG A 261 -19.57 33.18 3.62
N PRO A 262 -19.68 33.03 4.95
CA PRO A 262 -18.61 33.46 5.85
C PRO A 262 -17.31 32.77 5.45
N ALA A 263 -16.18 33.45 5.67
CA ALA A 263 -14.87 32.85 5.41
C ALA A 263 -14.78 31.52 6.17
N PRO A 264 -14.33 30.43 5.52
CA PRO A 264 -14.22 29.13 6.18
C PRO A 264 -13.32 29.28 7.41
N THR A 265 -13.87 28.89 8.56
CA THR A 265 -13.17 28.96 9.84
C THR A 265 -12.02 27.97 9.82
N HIS A 266 -10.80 28.41 10.15
CA HIS A 266 -9.63 27.54 10.24
C HIS A 266 -9.93 26.45 11.27
N THR A 267 -10.09 25.21 10.80
CA THR A 267 -10.41 24.08 11.68
C THR A 267 -9.08 23.49 12.12
N GLU A 268 -8.71 23.68 13.38
CA GLU A 268 -7.56 22.96 13.96
C GLU A 268 -7.98 21.51 14.22
N GLY A 269 -7.55 20.60 13.34
CA GLY A 269 -7.82 19.18 13.47
C GLY A 269 -7.72 18.45 12.14
N PRO A 270 -7.63 17.11 12.17
CA PRO A 270 -7.57 16.31 10.96
C PRO A 270 -8.85 16.49 10.14
N THR A 271 -8.68 16.59 8.82
CA THR A 271 -9.80 16.80 7.91
C THR A 271 -10.73 15.58 7.90
N LYS A 272 -11.97 15.76 7.42
CA LYS A 272 -12.90 14.64 7.23
C LYS A 272 -12.32 13.55 6.32
N GLU A 273 -11.53 13.94 5.33
CA GLU A 273 -10.86 13.02 4.42
C GLU A 273 -9.74 12.25 5.13
N GLU A 274 -8.93 12.92 5.96
CA GLU A 274 -7.90 12.25 6.77
C GLU A 274 -8.50 11.25 7.75
N LEU A 275 -9.61 11.60 8.41
CA LEU A 275 -10.34 10.67 9.28
C LEU A 275 -10.91 9.49 8.49
N ALA A 276 -11.43 9.71 7.28
CA ALA A 276 -11.90 8.65 6.41
C ALA A 276 -10.76 7.71 5.97
N ILE A 277 -9.58 8.25 5.65
CA ILE A 277 -8.38 7.45 5.31
C ILE A 277 -7.92 6.63 6.53
N GLN A 278 -7.91 7.22 7.72
CA GLN A 278 -7.55 6.51 8.95
C GLN A 278 -8.55 5.38 9.23
N ALA A 279 -9.85 5.65 9.16
CA ALA A 279 -10.89 4.64 9.33
C ALA A 279 -10.78 3.51 8.30
N ALA A 280 -10.49 3.83 7.03
CA ALA A 280 -10.26 2.83 5.99
C ALA A 280 -9.01 1.97 6.26
N LYS A 281 -7.92 2.57 6.73
CA LYS A 281 -6.71 1.84 7.16
C LYS A 281 -7.01 0.89 8.32
N GLU A 282 -7.76 1.34 9.33
CA GLU A 282 -8.14 0.50 10.47
C GLU A 282 -9.09 -0.63 10.06
N ALA A 283 -10.06 -0.36 9.19
CA ALA A 283 -10.96 -1.37 8.65
C ALA A 283 -10.19 -2.43 7.85
N ASN A 284 -9.25 -2.02 7.00
CA ASN A 284 -8.37 -2.92 6.27
C ASN A 284 -7.49 -3.76 7.21
N ARG A 285 -6.92 -3.15 8.26
CA ARG A 285 -6.17 -3.86 9.30
C ARG A 285 -7.02 -4.92 9.99
N LYS A 286 -8.23 -4.56 10.45
CA LYS A 286 -9.18 -5.50 11.07
C LYS A 286 -9.57 -6.64 10.12
N ARG A 287 -9.78 -6.33 8.83
CA ARG A 287 -10.11 -7.34 7.81
C ARG A 287 -8.95 -8.31 7.57
N GLN A 288 -7.72 -7.81 7.53
CA GLN A 288 -6.52 -8.66 7.43
C GLN A 288 -6.35 -9.53 8.68
N GLU A 289 -6.52 -8.97 9.87
CA GLU A 289 -6.47 -9.70 11.14
C GLU A 289 -7.52 -10.82 11.18
N ALA A 290 -8.76 -10.53 10.76
CA ALA A 290 -9.82 -11.53 10.67
C ALA A 290 -9.51 -12.64 9.66
N LYS A 291 -8.90 -12.30 8.50
CA LYS A 291 -8.50 -13.28 7.48
C LYS A 291 -7.49 -14.29 8.02
N TYR A 292 -6.61 -13.87 8.93
CA TYR A 292 -5.53 -14.70 9.46
C TYR A 292 -5.70 -15.07 10.94
N ALA A 293 -6.86 -14.83 11.53
CA ALA A 293 -7.12 -15.08 12.96
C ALA A 293 -6.97 -16.57 13.35
N ASN A 294 -7.38 -17.48 12.45
CA ASN A 294 -7.28 -18.92 12.65
C ASN A 294 -6.04 -19.53 11.99
N ALA A 295 -5.12 -18.72 11.46
CA ALA A 295 -3.97 -19.22 10.74
C ALA A 295 -2.91 -19.72 11.73
N SER A 296 -2.25 -20.85 11.40
CA SER A 296 -1.16 -21.38 12.22
C SER A 296 -0.08 -20.30 12.44
N PRO A 297 0.49 -20.18 13.66
CA PRO A 297 1.67 -19.35 13.88
C PRO A 297 2.82 -19.84 13.00
N PHE A 298 3.73 -18.92 12.65
CA PHE A 298 4.92 -19.24 11.87
C PHE A 298 5.89 -20.04 12.74
N LYS A 299 5.84 -21.37 12.61
CA LYS A 299 6.78 -22.29 13.27
C LYS A 299 7.97 -22.53 12.35
N LEU A 300 9.16 -22.50 12.92
CA LEU A 300 10.43 -22.74 12.23
C LEU A 300 11.17 -23.84 12.99
N HIS A 301 11.91 -24.75 12.35
CA HIS A 301 12.45 -25.95 13.03
C HIS A 301 13.27 -25.68 14.30
N THR A 302 13.91 -24.51 14.39
CA THR A 302 14.63 -24.10 15.59
C THR A 302 13.73 -23.91 16.82
N THR A 303 12.42 -23.63 16.67
CA THR A 303 11.47 -23.61 17.80
C THR A 303 11.21 -24.99 18.40
N GLU A 304 11.45 -26.06 17.63
CA GLU A 304 11.20 -27.44 18.06
C GLU A 304 12.44 -28.07 18.71
N ARG A 305 13.60 -27.41 18.60
CA ARG A 305 14.84 -27.89 19.22
C ARG A 305 14.78 -27.62 20.73
N PRO A 306 14.89 -28.64 21.59
CA PRO A 306 14.87 -28.42 23.03
C PRO A 306 16.12 -27.63 23.42
N THR A 307 15.94 -26.35 23.76
CA THR A 307 17.03 -25.50 24.28
C THR A 307 16.91 -25.41 25.80
N ASN A 308 18.03 -25.56 26.51
CA ASN A 308 18.07 -25.43 27.98
C ASN A 308 18.01 -23.96 28.44
N ILE A 309 17.72 -23.02 27.53
CA ILE A 309 17.86 -21.58 27.74
C ILE A 309 16.86 -21.08 28.78
N GLU A 310 15.61 -21.57 28.74
CA GLU A 310 14.59 -21.19 29.71
C GLU A 310 14.91 -21.70 31.12
N LYS A 311 15.46 -22.92 31.21
CA LYS A 311 15.93 -23.49 32.49
C LYS A 311 17.10 -22.70 33.06
N ILE A 312 18.09 -22.35 32.23
CA ILE A 312 19.22 -21.51 32.64
C ILE A 312 18.75 -20.11 33.05
N ARG A 313 17.81 -19.50 32.32
CA ARG A 313 17.23 -18.20 32.67
C ARG A 313 16.51 -18.27 34.02
N ALA A 314 15.70 -19.31 34.24
CA ALA A 314 15.00 -19.51 35.50
C ALA A 314 15.95 -19.75 36.68
N GLU A 315 17.05 -20.48 36.48
CA GLU A 315 18.11 -20.66 37.48
C GLU A 315 18.79 -19.34 37.83
N ILE A 316 19.18 -18.54 36.82
CA ILE A 316 19.79 -17.22 37.03
C ILE A 316 18.82 -16.26 37.73
N GLU A 317 17.55 -16.23 37.34
CA GLU A 317 16.55 -15.37 37.95
C GLU A 317 16.22 -15.81 39.38
N ALA A 318 16.20 -17.12 39.64
CA ALA A 318 16.10 -17.66 41.00
C ALA A 318 17.31 -17.25 41.84
N ASP A 319 18.52 -17.31 41.31
CA ASP A 319 19.73 -16.89 42.02
C ASP A 319 19.78 -15.38 42.26
N ILE A 320 19.34 -14.55 41.31
CA ILE A 320 19.17 -13.11 41.49
C ILE A 320 18.12 -12.83 42.57
N SER A 321 16.99 -13.54 42.55
CA SER A 321 15.93 -13.36 43.55
C SER A 321 16.35 -13.79 44.96
N ARG A 322 17.19 -14.82 45.08
CA ARG A 322 17.82 -15.24 46.35
C ARG A 322 18.82 -14.21 46.86
N GLN A 323 19.58 -13.57 45.96
CA GLN A 323 20.52 -12.51 46.31
C GLN A 323 19.80 -11.19 46.65
N LEU A 324 18.59 -10.98 46.13
CA LEU A 324 17.76 -9.81 46.42
C LEU A 324 17.17 -9.90 47.85
N THR A 325 17.96 -9.48 48.84
CA THR A 325 17.54 -9.46 50.27
C THR A 325 16.56 -8.31 50.57
N PHE A 326 16.36 -7.41 49.61
CA PHE A 326 15.52 -6.22 49.77
C PHE A 326 14.04 -6.56 49.59
N GLN A 327 13.29 -6.53 50.69
CA GLN A 327 11.83 -6.49 50.65
C GLN A 327 11.37 -5.02 50.69
N PRO A 328 10.83 -4.46 49.59
CA PRO A 328 10.30 -3.11 49.64
C PRO A 328 9.13 -3.05 50.61
N THR A 329 9.20 -2.14 51.58
CA THR A 329 8.08 -1.86 52.48
C THR A 329 6.87 -1.41 51.66
N LYS A 330 5.73 -2.09 51.81
CA LYS A 330 4.48 -1.72 51.12
C LYS A 330 4.14 -0.27 51.44
N ALA A 331 3.98 0.55 50.40
CA ALA A 331 3.63 1.95 50.55
C ALA A 331 2.21 2.05 51.14
N ASN A 332 2.09 2.71 52.29
CA ASN A 332 0.78 3.05 52.85
C ASN A 332 0.06 4.05 51.92
N PRO A 333 -1.25 3.92 51.71
CA PRO A 333 -2.01 4.85 50.90
C PRO A 333 -1.93 6.26 51.48
N MET A 334 -1.81 7.25 50.59
CA MET A 334 -1.62 8.66 50.97
C MET A 334 -2.84 9.18 51.74
N PRO A 335 -2.65 9.79 52.93
CA PRO A 335 -3.75 10.44 53.65
C PRO A 335 -4.36 11.58 52.83
N PRO A 336 -5.68 11.82 52.92
CA PRO A 336 -6.31 12.95 52.24
C PRO A 336 -5.76 14.30 52.75
N PRO A 337 -5.59 15.31 51.87
CA PRO A 337 -4.90 16.54 52.21
C PRO A 337 -5.74 17.38 53.19
N PRO A 338 -5.16 17.85 54.32
CA PRO A 338 -5.86 18.75 55.23
C PRO A 338 -5.99 20.16 54.64
N ASN A 339 -7.19 20.71 54.70
CA ASN A 339 -7.50 22.07 54.29
C ASN A 339 -7.12 23.05 55.41
N THR A 340 -5.83 23.40 55.49
CA THR A 340 -5.33 24.40 56.45
C THR A 340 -4.32 25.32 55.77
N GLN A 341 -4.41 26.63 56.06
CA GLN A 341 -3.47 27.64 55.55
C GLN A 341 -2.02 27.23 55.81
N VAL A 342 -1.27 27.14 54.71
CA VAL A 342 0.09 26.58 54.64
C VAL A 342 1.06 27.42 55.46
N LYS A 343 1.31 26.99 56.70
CA LYS A 343 2.61 27.23 57.34
C LYS A 343 3.63 26.37 56.61
N LEU A 344 4.81 26.89 56.29
CA LEU A 344 5.89 26.11 55.64
C LEU A 344 6.04 24.78 56.39
N ASN A 345 5.62 23.69 55.74
CA ASN A 345 5.72 22.36 56.33
C ASN A 345 7.18 22.13 56.69
N ALA A 346 7.45 21.53 57.85
CA ALA A 346 8.81 21.23 58.28
C ALA A 346 9.64 20.52 57.19
N ALA A 347 8.99 19.73 56.33
CA ALA A 347 9.60 19.11 55.15
C ALA A 347 10.11 20.10 54.09
N ALA A 348 9.44 21.23 53.85
CA ALA A 348 9.92 22.29 52.96
C ALA A 348 11.16 22.98 53.55
N ILE A 349 11.12 23.31 54.85
CA ILE A 349 12.26 23.86 55.58
C ILE A 349 13.45 22.91 55.54
N LEU A 350 13.24 21.61 55.76
CA LEU A 350 14.31 20.61 55.71
C LEU A 350 14.86 20.39 54.30
N ARG A 351 14.05 20.57 53.25
CA ARG A 351 14.52 20.51 51.85
C ARG A 351 15.34 21.75 51.49
N GLU A 352 14.89 22.93 51.90
CA GLU A 352 15.64 24.18 51.71
C GLU A 352 16.95 24.16 52.52
N ASP A 353 16.92 23.67 53.77
CA ASP A 353 18.11 23.48 54.60
C ASP A 353 19.06 22.43 54.01
N ALA A 354 18.54 21.33 53.45
CA ALA A 354 19.38 20.34 52.75
C ALA A 354 20.04 20.94 51.49
N LEU A 355 19.32 21.74 50.70
CA LEU A 355 19.89 22.46 49.56
C LEU A 355 20.93 23.49 50.00
N TYR A 356 20.64 24.22 51.07
CA TYR A 356 21.53 25.21 51.64
C TYR A 356 22.82 24.56 52.19
N ARG A 357 22.69 23.47 52.95
CA ARG A 357 23.83 22.68 53.43
C ARG A 357 24.63 22.09 52.27
N LYS A 358 23.97 21.59 51.23
CA LYS A 358 24.67 21.10 50.04
C LYS A 358 25.47 22.22 49.36
N LYS A 359 24.88 23.42 49.24
CA LYS A 359 25.58 24.59 48.71
C LYS A 359 26.75 25.00 49.60
N GLN A 360 26.58 25.01 50.91
CA GLN A 360 27.67 25.27 51.86
C GLN A 360 28.78 24.22 51.76
N LEU A 361 28.45 22.94 51.59
CA LEU A 361 29.43 21.87 51.41
C LEU A 361 30.18 22.01 50.09
N GLU A 362 29.50 22.40 49.01
CA GLU A 362 30.13 22.67 47.72
C GLU A 362 31.05 23.90 47.80
N GLU A 363 30.60 24.98 48.44
CA GLU A 363 31.41 26.17 48.69
C GLU A 363 32.62 25.85 49.58
N ALA A 364 32.43 25.11 50.68
CA ALA A 364 33.51 24.65 51.55
C ALA A 364 34.49 23.74 50.81
N ALA A 365 34.02 22.81 49.97
CA ALA A 365 34.87 21.97 49.15
C ALA A 365 35.65 22.80 48.11
N THR A 366 35.05 23.86 47.56
CA THR A 366 35.81 24.78 46.70
C THR A 366 36.89 25.52 47.47
N LEU A 367 36.58 26.05 48.66
CA LEU A 367 37.55 26.69 49.56
C LEU A 367 38.70 25.74 49.95
N GLN A 368 38.40 24.50 50.31
CA GLN A 368 39.43 23.50 50.61
C GLN A 368 40.32 23.18 49.41
N ARG A 369 39.76 23.12 48.20
CA ARG A 369 40.57 22.94 46.97
C ARG A 369 41.44 24.17 46.70
N TYR A 370 40.92 25.38 46.94
CA TYR A 370 41.72 26.61 46.87
C TYR A 370 42.87 26.61 47.87
N GLU A 371 42.62 26.17 49.10
CA GLU A 371 43.64 26.07 50.15
C GLU A 371 44.69 24.99 49.85
N ALA A 372 44.29 23.86 49.26
CA ALA A 372 45.19 22.76 48.92
C ALA A 372 46.05 23.02 47.68
N GLU A 373 45.46 23.62 46.63
CA GLU A 373 46.12 23.82 45.34
C GLU A 373 46.67 25.24 45.16
N LEU A 374 46.34 26.17 46.06
CA LEU A 374 46.68 27.61 46.01
C LEU A 374 46.26 28.31 44.70
N ARG A 375 45.31 27.74 43.94
CA ARG A 375 44.98 28.17 42.58
C ARG A 375 43.50 28.41 42.37
N ASP A 376 43.15 29.58 41.80
CA ASP A 376 41.75 29.92 41.55
C ASP A 376 41.14 29.27 40.28
N GLY A 377 40.37 28.18 40.40
CA GLY A 377 39.55 27.58 39.35
C GLY A 377 38.21 28.26 38.99
N ARG A 378 37.83 29.40 39.58
CA ARG A 378 36.58 30.14 39.23
C ARG A 378 36.58 30.57 37.77
N ALA A 379 37.69 31.14 37.29
CA ALA A 379 37.80 31.61 35.91
C ALA A 379 37.63 30.48 34.89
N PHE A 380 38.17 29.29 35.19
CA PHE A 380 38.01 28.12 34.34
C PHE A 380 36.55 27.61 34.31
N LYS A 381 35.87 27.57 35.46
CA LYS A 381 34.45 27.18 35.52
C LYS A 381 33.55 28.19 34.81
N GLN A 382 33.81 29.49 34.96
CA GLN A 382 33.10 30.54 34.25
C GLN A 382 33.27 30.41 32.73
N TRP A 383 34.52 30.22 32.27
CA TRP A 383 34.80 29.94 30.87
C TRP A 383 34.07 28.69 30.39
N GLN A 384 34.08 27.59 31.16
CA GLN A 384 33.37 26.36 30.79
C GLN A 384 31.86 26.59 30.66
N THR A 385 31.24 27.31 31.61
CA THR A 385 29.81 27.65 31.52
C THR A 385 29.52 28.56 30.33
N GLU A 386 30.42 29.50 30.02
CA GLU A 386 30.27 30.38 28.86
C GLU A 386 30.37 29.61 27.55
N GLN A 387 31.30 28.66 27.44
CA GLN A 387 31.41 27.78 26.27
C GLN A 387 30.17 26.90 26.10
N LEU A 388 29.68 26.28 27.17
CA LEU A 388 28.46 25.47 27.12
C LEU A 388 27.25 26.31 26.67
N ASN A 389 27.09 27.51 27.22
CA ASN A 389 26.02 28.42 26.82
C ASN A 389 26.17 28.87 25.36
N ARG A 390 27.39 29.08 24.88
CA ARG A 390 27.68 29.44 23.49
C ARG A 390 27.34 28.29 22.54
N ASP A 391 27.68 27.06 22.91
CA ASP A 391 27.35 25.85 22.15
C ASP A 391 25.83 25.61 22.13
N GLU A 392 25.14 25.83 23.25
CA GLU A 392 23.67 25.75 23.32
C GLU A 392 23.00 26.82 22.45
N ALA A 393 23.48 28.06 22.51
CA ALA A 393 22.98 29.15 21.68
C ALA A 393 23.23 28.89 20.18
N ALA A 394 24.40 28.35 19.82
CA ALA A 394 24.69 27.97 18.43
C ALA A 394 23.76 26.85 17.94
N ARG A 395 23.48 25.84 18.79
CA ARG A 395 22.53 24.76 18.49
C ARG A 395 21.11 25.30 18.32
N GLN A 396 20.69 26.23 19.16
CA GLN A 396 19.38 26.88 19.04
C GLN A 396 19.28 27.67 17.72
N ALA A 397 20.31 28.46 17.38
CA ALA A 397 20.37 29.21 16.13
C ALA A 397 20.34 28.31 14.89
N GLU A 398 21.02 27.16 14.91
CA GLU A 398 20.98 26.18 13.80
C GLU A 398 19.56 25.60 13.63
N VAL A 399 18.90 25.25 14.73
CA VAL A 399 17.52 24.75 14.71
C VAL A 399 16.56 25.81 14.15
N GLU A 400 16.72 27.07 14.54
CA GLU A 400 15.93 28.19 14.03
C GLU A 400 16.19 28.44 12.55
N ALA A 401 17.45 28.45 12.11
CA ALA A 401 17.83 28.58 10.71
C ALA A 401 17.23 27.44 9.86
N ARG A 402 17.24 26.21 10.38
CA ARG A 402 16.63 25.06 9.70
C ARG A 402 15.11 25.20 9.63
N ARG A 403 14.45 25.68 10.68
CA ARG A 403 13.00 25.96 10.67
C ARG A 403 12.65 27.05 9.66
N ALA A 404 13.42 28.13 9.62
CA ALA A 404 13.23 29.21 8.66
C ALA A 404 13.43 28.72 7.21
N ALA A 405 14.47 27.92 6.95
CA ALA A 405 14.70 27.32 5.63
C ALA A 405 13.55 26.37 5.22
N MET A 406 13.05 25.53 6.13
CA MET A 406 11.89 24.67 5.85
C MET A 406 10.63 25.49 5.55
N SER A 407 10.40 26.59 6.29
CA SER A 407 9.29 27.51 6.03
C SER A 407 9.41 28.16 4.65
N ALA A 408 10.59 28.65 4.28
CA ALA A 408 10.84 29.27 2.98
C ALA A 408 10.67 28.28 1.81
N VAL A 409 11.16 27.04 1.95
CA VAL A 409 10.96 25.97 0.95
C VAL A 409 9.47 25.63 0.81
N HIS A 410 8.74 25.57 1.93
CA HIS A 410 7.30 25.32 1.88
C HIS A 410 6.55 26.43 1.16
N GLU A 411 6.88 27.69 1.44
CA GLU A 411 6.28 28.86 0.79
C GLU A 411 6.59 28.88 -0.72
N LEU A 412 7.82 28.54 -1.12
CA LEU A 412 8.21 28.43 -2.52
C LEU A 412 7.43 27.31 -3.22
N ALA A 413 7.27 26.15 -2.57
CA ALA A 413 6.46 25.04 -3.09
C ALA A 413 4.98 25.41 -3.24
N GLN A 414 4.41 26.18 -2.30
CA GLN A 414 3.06 26.70 -2.42
C GLN A 414 2.93 27.66 -3.61
N ARG A 415 3.87 28.59 -3.79
CA ARG A 415 3.90 29.52 -4.93
C ARG A 415 4.00 28.77 -6.27
N ALA A 416 4.87 27.76 -6.36
CA ALA A 416 5.03 26.96 -7.57
C ALA A 416 3.77 26.15 -7.91
N ARG A 417 3.05 25.63 -6.91
CA ARG A 417 1.76 24.97 -7.13
C ARG A 417 0.70 25.96 -7.62
N ALA A 418 0.67 27.16 -7.05
CA ALA A 418 -0.26 28.20 -7.47
C ALA A 418 0.00 28.62 -8.93
N SER A 419 1.26 28.84 -9.32
CA SER A 419 1.59 29.19 -10.72
C SER A 419 1.23 28.07 -11.69
N ALA A 420 1.56 26.81 -11.38
CA ALA A 420 1.20 25.67 -12.23
C ALA A 420 -0.32 25.51 -12.39
N HIS A 421 -1.10 25.85 -11.37
CA HIS A 421 -2.56 25.84 -11.45
C HIS A 421 -3.10 26.95 -12.35
N GLU A 422 -2.54 28.15 -12.30
CA GLU A 422 -2.91 29.23 -13.23
C GLU A 422 -2.50 28.90 -14.67
N GLU A 423 -1.29 28.37 -14.89
CA GLU A 423 -0.84 27.91 -16.21
C GLU A 423 -1.78 26.84 -16.79
N ASN A 424 -2.20 25.86 -15.98
CA ASN A 424 -3.16 24.85 -16.42
C ASN A 424 -4.53 25.45 -16.76
N LYS A 425 -5.00 26.46 -16.01
CA LYS A 425 -6.25 27.16 -16.37
C LYS A 425 -6.12 27.88 -17.71
N ASP A 426 -4.97 28.48 -17.97
CA ASP A 426 -4.72 29.20 -19.21
C ASP A 426 -4.65 28.24 -20.40
N VAL A 427 -3.99 27.09 -20.24
CA VAL A 427 -3.97 26.01 -21.25
C VAL A 427 -5.40 25.50 -21.53
N VAL A 428 -6.21 25.27 -20.49
CA VAL A 428 -7.62 24.86 -20.68
C VAL A 428 -8.45 25.94 -21.35
N ARG A 429 -8.17 27.23 -21.09
CA ARG A 429 -8.83 28.35 -21.75
C ARG A 429 -8.48 28.39 -23.24
N GLN A 430 -7.20 28.26 -23.57
CA GLN A 430 -6.71 28.19 -24.96
C GLN A 430 -7.33 27.00 -25.70
N LEU A 431 -7.34 25.80 -25.09
CA LEU A 431 -7.92 24.61 -25.72
C LEU A 431 -9.43 24.75 -25.95
N LYS A 432 -10.15 25.45 -25.08
CA LYS A 432 -11.57 25.79 -25.30
C LYS A 432 -11.77 26.77 -26.45
N GLU A 433 -10.89 27.76 -26.58
CA GLU A 433 -10.93 28.73 -27.68
C GLU A 433 -10.62 28.05 -29.03
N GLU A 434 -9.59 27.20 -29.07
CA GLU A 434 -9.26 26.38 -30.25
C GLU A 434 -10.40 25.44 -30.62
N MET A 435 -11.01 24.76 -29.65
CA MET A 435 -12.16 23.88 -29.90
C MET A 435 -13.36 24.68 -30.45
N ARG A 436 -13.62 25.88 -29.93
CA ARG A 436 -14.68 26.75 -30.48
C ARG A 436 -14.39 27.16 -31.91
N ALA A 437 -13.16 27.58 -32.21
CA ALA A 437 -12.75 27.94 -33.57
C ALA A 437 -12.87 26.75 -34.55
N MET A 438 -12.53 25.53 -34.09
CA MET A 438 -12.67 24.31 -34.90
C MET A 438 -14.14 23.99 -35.20
N VAL A 439 -15.03 24.15 -34.21
CA VAL A 439 -16.48 23.94 -34.41
C VAL A 439 -17.04 24.97 -35.40
N GLU A 440 -16.70 26.25 -35.24
CA GLU A 440 -17.13 27.30 -36.18
C GLU A 440 -16.61 27.05 -37.60
N ALA A 441 -15.40 26.52 -37.76
CA ALA A 441 -14.85 26.15 -39.07
C ALA A 441 -15.63 25.00 -39.72
N MET A 442 -15.96 23.95 -38.94
CA MET A 442 -16.79 22.83 -39.42
C MET A 442 -18.21 23.26 -39.78
N GLU A 443 -18.80 24.20 -39.03
CA GLU A 443 -20.11 24.76 -39.36
C GLU A 443 -20.09 25.53 -40.69
N LYS A 444 -19.08 26.37 -40.93
CA LYS A 444 -18.90 27.08 -42.20
C LYS A 444 -18.71 26.13 -43.37
N GLU A 445 -17.86 25.11 -43.24
CA GLU A 445 -17.65 24.11 -44.30
C GLU A 445 -18.96 23.37 -44.63
N ARG A 446 -19.76 23.05 -43.61
CA ARG A 446 -21.07 22.43 -43.79
C ARG A 446 -22.06 23.37 -44.49
N GLU A 447 -22.06 24.66 -44.18
CA GLU A 447 -22.87 25.66 -44.87
C GLU A 447 -22.48 25.81 -46.34
N GLU A 448 -21.18 25.87 -46.64
CA GLU A 448 -20.64 25.92 -48.00
C GLU A 448 -21.01 24.66 -48.80
N GLU A 449 -20.91 23.47 -48.20
CA GLU A 449 -21.37 22.23 -48.82
C GLU A 449 -22.87 22.26 -49.14
N MET A 450 -23.68 22.77 -48.21
CA MET A 450 -25.12 22.87 -48.40
C MET A 450 -25.46 23.84 -49.53
N GLN A 451 -24.78 25.00 -49.60
CA GLN A 451 -24.92 25.95 -50.70
C GLN A 451 -24.48 25.34 -52.04
N ALA A 452 -23.36 24.61 -52.07
CA ALA A 452 -22.88 23.91 -53.27
C ALA A 452 -23.88 22.82 -53.73
N LYS A 453 -24.46 22.07 -52.79
CA LYS A 453 -25.51 21.07 -53.07
C LYS A 453 -26.79 21.74 -53.61
N GLN A 454 -27.18 22.88 -53.07
CA GLN A 454 -28.31 23.67 -53.56
C GLN A 454 -28.07 24.22 -54.98
N ALA A 455 -26.89 24.79 -55.24
CA ALA A 455 -26.49 25.27 -56.57
C ALA A 455 -26.49 24.14 -57.61
N LYS A 456 -25.97 22.96 -57.25
CA LYS A 456 -26.05 21.76 -58.10
C LYS A 456 -27.49 21.33 -58.38
N ARG A 457 -28.37 21.39 -57.37
CA ARG A 457 -29.81 21.08 -57.54
C ARG A 457 -30.48 22.03 -58.54
N LEU A 458 -30.21 23.34 -58.42
CA LEU A 458 -30.75 24.35 -59.34
C LEU A 458 -30.25 24.11 -60.78
N ALA A 459 -28.96 23.85 -60.97
CA ALA A 459 -28.39 23.55 -62.28
C ALA A 459 -29.03 22.30 -62.94
N VAL A 460 -29.36 21.26 -62.16
CA VAL A 460 -30.06 20.06 -62.67
C VAL A 460 -31.51 20.38 -63.08
N LEU A 461 -32.21 21.23 -62.32
CA LEU A 461 -33.56 21.67 -62.68
C LEU A 461 -33.55 22.49 -63.97
N ASP A 462 -32.60 23.42 -64.12
CA ASP A 462 -32.45 24.23 -65.33
C ASP A 462 -32.07 23.38 -66.54
N ALA A 463 -31.17 22.40 -66.38
CA ALA A 463 -30.84 21.45 -67.44
C ALA A 463 -32.08 20.62 -67.86
N ARG A 464 -32.90 20.19 -66.90
CA ARG A 464 -34.14 19.45 -67.18
C ARG A 464 -35.18 20.30 -67.89
N ALA A 465 -35.30 21.58 -67.52
CA ALA A 465 -36.14 22.55 -68.21
C ALA A 465 -35.65 22.80 -69.65
N GLY A 466 -34.32 22.90 -69.85
CA GLY A 466 -33.71 23.02 -71.18
C GLY A 466 -33.96 21.80 -72.07
N VAL A 467 -33.89 20.58 -71.51
CA VAL A 467 -34.24 19.35 -72.24
C VAL A 467 -35.73 19.31 -72.60
N ALA A 468 -36.61 19.74 -71.71
CA ALA A 468 -38.04 19.82 -72.00
C ALA A 468 -38.34 20.83 -73.13
N GLN A 469 -37.72 22.01 -73.08
CA GLN A 469 -37.83 23.02 -74.14
C GLN A 469 -37.25 22.54 -75.48
N ALA A 470 -36.12 21.82 -75.46
CA ALA A 470 -35.54 21.23 -76.66
C ALA A 470 -36.43 20.12 -77.25
N ALA A 471 -37.03 19.27 -76.41
CA ALA A 471 -37.99 18.25 -76.83
C ALA A 471 -39.26 18.88 -77.44
N GLU A 472 -39.74 19.99 -76.88
CA GLU A 472 -40.88 20.74 -77.41
C GLU A 472 -40.57 21.37 -78.78
N ARG A 473 -39.36 21.93 -78.96
CA ARG A 473 -38.89 22.43 -80.27
C ARG A 473 -38.81 21.32 -81.32
N VAL A 474 -38.23 20.17 -80.97
CA VAL A 474 -38.16 19.01 -81.86
C VAL A 474 -39.57 18.48 -82.19
N ALA A 475 -40.50 18.51 -81.24
CA ALA A 475 -41.89 18.11 -81.48
C ALA A 475 -42.62 19.11 -82.40
N ALA A 476 -42.37 20.41 -82.25
CA ALA A 476 -42.91 21.45 -83.12
C ALA A 476 -42.35 21.32 -84.56
N GLU A 477 -41.05 21.11 -84.72
CA GLU A 477 -40.42 20.84 -86.02
C GLU A 477 -40.97 19.56 -86.68
N LYS A 478 -41.21 18.50 -85.91
CA LYS A 478 -41.85 17.27 -86.44
C LYS A 478 -43.31 17.52 -86.85
N ARG A 479 -44.04 18.39 -86.15
CA ARG A 479 -45.42 18.76 -86.52
C ARG A 479 -45.46 19.58 -87.80
N SER A 480 -44.56 20.55 -87.97
CA SER A 480 -44.49 21.33 -89.22
C SER A 480 -44.05 20.47 -90.41
N GLN A 481 -43.08 19.56 -90.21
CA GLN A 481 -42.69 18.59 -91.25
C GLN A 481 -43.83 17.65 -91.62
N ALA A 482 -44.62 17.15 -90.66
CA ALA A 482 -45.78 16.31 -90.93
C ALA A 482 -46.90 17.07 -91.66
N GLU A 483 -47.07 18.37 -91.39
CA GLU A 483 -48.00 19.23 -92.14
C GLU A 483 -47.51 19.50 -93.56
N GLU A 484 -46.22 19.74 -93.77
CA GLU A 484 -45.62 19.87 -95.10
C GLU A 484 -45.75 18.57 -95.92
N GLU A 485 -45.55 17.40 -95.30
CA GLU A 485 -45.77 16.11 -95.94
C GLU A 485 -47.25 15.86 -96.26
N ARG A 486 -48.17 16.26 -95.37
CA ARG A 486 -49.62 16.21 -95.65
C ARG A 486 -50.01 17.11 -96.82
N ILE A 487 -49.46 18.33 -96.89
CA ILE A 487 -49.71 19.25 -98.00
C ILE A 487 -49.14 18.68 -99.31
N LYS A 488 -47.96 18.06 -99.29
CA LYS A 488 -47.40 17.33 -100.45
C LYS A 488 -48.26 16.14 -100.87
N GLN A 489 -48.82 15.37 -99.94
CA GLN A 489 -49.74 14.27 -100.25
C GLN A 489 -51.07 14.77 -100.84
N VAL A 490 -51.63 15.87 -100.34
CA VAL A 490 -52.85 16.49 -100.89
C VAL A 490 -52.59 17.06 -102.30
N MET A 491 -51.42 17.65 -102.53
CA MET A 491 -51.00 18.12 -103.87
C MET A 491 -50.76 16.95 -104.85
N PHE A 492 -50.25 15.81 -104.37
CA PHE A 492 -50.07 14.59 -105.18
C PHE A 492 -51.41 13.92 -105.54
N VAL A 493 -52.38 13.89 -104.61
CA VAL A 493 -53.73 13.35 -104.85
C VAL A 493 -54.57 14.29 -105.73
N GLY A 494 -54.37 15.61 -105.64
CA GLY A 494 -54.99 16.61 -106.52
C GLY A 494 -54.52 16.51 -107.99
N SER A 495 -53.28 16.09 -108.22
CA SER A 495 -52.73 15.89 -109.57
C SER A 495 -53.26 14.63 -110.28
N GLN A 496 -53.79 13.64 -109.54
CA GLN A 496 -54.34 12.40 -110.11
C GLN A 496 -55.83 12.52 -110.52
N ARG A 497 -56.51 13.60 -110.14
CA ARG A 497 -57.94 13.85 -110.47
C ARG A 497 -58.16 14.78 -111.67
N ARG A 498 -57.10 15.23 -112.34
CA ARG A 498 -57.18 15.92 -113.65
C ARG A 498 -56.53 15.06 -114.73
N ARG A 499 -57.20 13.98 -115.12
CA ARG A 499 -57.03 13.33 -116.42
C ARG A 499 -58.36 12.77 -116.88
#